data_AF-A0A0L8HJ30-F1
#
_entry.id   AF-A0A0L8HJ30-F1
#
_cell.length_a   1.000
_cell.length_b   1.000
_cell.length_c   1.000
_cell.angle_alpha   90.00
_cell.angle_beta   90.00
_cell.angle_gamma   90.00
#
_symmetry.space_group_name_H-M   'P 1'
#
loop_
_entity.id
_entity.type
_entity.pdbx_description
1 polymer ?
#
loop_
_entity_poly.entity_id
_entity_poly.type
_entity_poly.pdbx_seq_one_letter_code
_entity_poly.pdbx_strand_id
1 'polypeptide(L)'
;MSNSTECDTMNLVNYRPIKLPEHMIAQLLKDRYGMELIDFSELISYDDRNYFVHVTSKHDNPYVKKIDSNGYLLKIFNAEFSKNENYFDGFYSLSDHVRKSGVPTPERITNINGNLMSLEEMPTDANNIADSRNLQHMVILQTFLPGVVISKVPLIPSLVYQFGKLIGSMHNSLKDFHHSYFDQTTTSSWSLTAVPRLKEYAAAIEDDSDRNLITDIVDAFIEEIIPAMPKFQQGKLT
;
A
#
# COMPACT_ATOMS: atom_id res chain seq x y z
N MET A 1 6.91 25.81 -31.32
CA MET A 1 5.57 25.25 -31.11
C MET A 1 5.70 23.74 -31.22
N SER A 2 5.81 23.07 -30.08
CA SER A 2 5.86 21.63 -29.95
C SER A 2 4.58 21.24 -29.25
N ASN A 3 3.62 20.69 -29.98
CA ASN A 3 2.38 20.16 -29.42
C ASN A 3 2.71 18.90 -28.62
N SER A 4 2.79 19.01 -27.30
CA SER A 4 2.77 17.88 -26.38
C SER A 4 1.31 17.48 -26.13
N THR A 5 0.75 16.70 -27.05
CA THR A 5 -0.54 16.00 -26.91
C THR A 5 -0.32 14.49 -26.89
N GLU A 6 0.68 14.04 -26.13
CA GLU A 6 0.62 12.72 -25.51
C GLU A 6 0.11 12.96 -24.10
N CYS A 7 -1.19 12.78 -23.90
CA CYS A 7 -1.69 12.38 -22.59
C CYS A 7 -0.93 11.08 -22.29
N ASP A 8 0.02 11.13 -21.36
CA ASP A 8 0.79 9.99 -20.88
C ASP A 8 -0.22 8.87 -20.61
N THR A 9 -0.35 7.92 -21.54
CA THR A 9 -1.15 6.73 -21.31
C THR A 9 -0.46 6.05 -20.15
N MET A 10 -0.99 6.21 -18.94
CA MET A 10 -0.50 5.57 -17.73
C MET A 10 -0.22 4.12 -18.10
N ASN A 11 1.05 3.74 -18.14
CA ASN A 11 1.43 2.40 -18.49
C ASN A 11 1.00 1.53 -17.31
N LEU A 12 -0.24 1.01 -17.34
CA LEU A 12 -0.91 0.33 -16.24
C LEU A 12 -0.06 -0.85 -15.69
N VAL A 13 0.82 -1.38 -16.53
CA VAL A 13 1.81 -2.41 -16.20
C VAL A 13 2.80 -1.95 -15.12
N ASN A 14 3.14 -0.66 -15.04
CA ASN A 14 3.96 -0.11 -13.95
C ASN A 14 3.18 -0.02 -12.63
N TYR A 15 1.85 0.14 -12.72
CA TYR A 15 0.99 0.42 -11.57
C TYR A 15 0.45 -0.81 -10.88
N ARG A 16 0.44 -1.98 -11.55
CA ARG A 16 0.10 -3.24 -10.89
C ARG A 16 1.02 -4.38 -11.31
N PRO A 17 1.70 -5.05 -10.36
CA PRO A 17 2.51 -6.21 -10.67
C PRO A 17 1.64 -7.28 -11.36
N ILE A 18 2.25 -8.03 -12.27
CA ILE A 18 1.58 -9.18 -12.88
C ILE A 18 1.18 -10.18 -11.80
N LYS A 19 0.20 -11.02 -12.11
CA LYS A 19 -0.08 -12.17 -11.27
C LYS A 19 1.08 -13.16 -11.40
N LEU A 20 1.74 -13.46 -10.29
CA LEU A 20 2.85 -14.40 -10.30
C LEU A 20 2.32 -15.84 -10.32
N PRO A 21 2.89 -16.72 -11.15
CA PRO A 21 2.65 -18.14 -11.04
C PRO A 21 3.23 -18.70 -9.73
N GLU A 22 2.68 -19.81 -9.25
CA GLU A 22 3.04 -20.42 -7.97
C GLU A 22 4.55 -20.64 -7.80
N HIS A 23 5.22 -21.16 -8.84
CA HIS A 23 6.65 -21.44 -8.78
C HIS A 23 7.49 -20.18 -8.49
N MET A 24 7.07 -19.00 -8.96
CA MET A 24 7.76 -17.74 -8.67
C MET A 24 7.51 -17.27 -7.24
N ILE A 25 6.30 -17.47 -6.71
CA ILE A 25 5.97 -17.18 -5.30
C ILE A 25 6.78 -18.09 -4.38
N ALA A 26 6.82 -19.39 -4.68
CA ALA A 26 7.61 -20.37 -3.94
C ALA A 26 9.10 -20.04 -3.98
N GLN A 27 9.63 -19.68 -5.16
CA GLN A 27 11.03 -19.28 -5.31
C GLN A 27 11.34 -18.01 -4.51
N LEU A 28 10.47 -17.00 -4.55
CA LEU A 28 10.65 -15.77 -3.79
C LEU A 28 10.67 -16.01 -2.27
N LEU A 29 9.75 -16.84 -1.76
CA LEU A 29 9.72 -17.23 -0.34
C LEU A 29 10.97 -18.03 0.05
N LYS A 30 11.41 -18.94 -0.81
CA LYS A 30 12.60 -19.75 -0.57
C LYS A 30 13.86 -18.90 -0.55
N ASP A 31 14.07 -18.07 -1.57
CA ASP A 31 15.30 -17.31 -1.76
C ASP A 31 15.43 -16.12 -0.81
N ARG A 32 14.32 -15.47 -0.47
CA ARG A 32 14.36 -14.30 0.42
C ARG A 32 14.08 -14.67 1.86
N TYR A 33 13.19 -15.62 2.11
CA TYR A 33 12.75 -15.92 3.46
C TYR A 33 13.14 -17.32 3.95
N GLY A 34 13.81 -18.15 3.15
CA GLY A 34 14.20 -19.50 3.56
C GLY A 34 13.00 -20.37 3.92
N MET A 35 11.83 -20.06 3.36
CA MET A 35 10.55 -20.73 3.67
C MET A 35 10.06 -21.51 2.46
N GLU A 36 9.54 -22.71 2.69
CA GLU A 36 8.95 -23.55 1.65
C GLU A 36 7.43 -23.39 1.63
N LEU A 37 6.89 -23.05 0.45
CA LEU A 37 5.46 -22.83 0.24
C LEU A 37 4.67 -24.14 0.33
N ILE A 38 3.58 -24.15 1.08
CA ILE A 38 2.58 -25.23 1.10
C ILE A 38 1.42 -24.89 0.16
N ASP A 39 0.81 -23.73 0.39
CA ASP A 39 -0.29 -23.21 -0.40
C ASP A 39 -0.33 -21.68 -0.30
N PHE A 40 -1.10 -21.07 -1.21
CA PHE A 40 -1.36 -19.64 -1.16
C PHE A 40 -2.74 -19.29 -1.73
N SER A 41 -3.21 -18.11 -1.37
CA SER A 41 -4.36 -17.45 -2.01
C SER A 41 -4.05 -15.98 -2.27
N GLU A 42 -4.57 -15.44 -3.36
CA GLU A 42 -4.46 -14.02 -3.66
C GLU A 42 -5.57 -13.24 -2.94
N LEU A 43 -5.19 -12.23 -2.17
CA LEU A 43 -6.13 -11.33 -1.51
C LEU A 43 -6.51 -10.16 -2.43
N ILE A 44 -7.68 -9.58 -2.19
CA ILE A 44 -8.14 -8.38 -2.91
C ILE A 44 -7.13 -7.25 -2.70
N SER A 45 -6.66 -6.69 -3.81
CA SER A 45 -5.71 -5.58 -3.86
C SER A 45 -6.01 -4.68 -5.06
N TYR A 46 -5.56 -3.43 -4.99
CA TYR A 46 -5.77 -2.42 -6.03
C TYR A 46 -4.51 -2.30 -6.92
N ASP A 47 -3.51 -1.54 -6.47
CA ASP A 47 -2.25 -1.32 -7.21
C ASP A 47 -1.20 -2.40 -6.91
N ASP A 48 -1.28 -3.06 -5.76
CA ASP A 48 -0.28 -4.07 -5.37
C ASP A 48 -0.77 -5.50 -5.65
N ARG A 49 0.07 -6.49 -5.38
CA ARG A 49 -0.35 -7.91 -5.25
C ARG A 49 -0.10 -8.37 -3.81
N ASN A 50 -1.14 -8.96 -3.22
CA ASN A 50 -1.13 -9.45 -1.86
C ASN A 50 -1.42 -10.95 -1.89
N TYR A 51 -0.48 -11.77 -1.41
CA TYR A 51 -0.66 -13.22 -1.32
C TYR A 51 -0.67 -13.63 0.15
N PHE A 52 -1.75 -14.30 0.56
CA PHE A 52 -1.79 -15.01 1.82
C PHE A 52 -1.15 -16.39 1.62
N VAL A 53 -0.04 -16.66 2.32
CA VAL A 53 0.80 -17.84 2.09
C VAL A 53 0.92 -18.67 3.36
N HIS A 54 0.87 -19.99 3.22
CA HIS A 54 1.22 -20.95 4.26
C HIS A 54 2.52 -21.64 3.89
N VAL A 55 3.38 -21.84 4.90
CA VAL A 55 4.72 -22.39 4.71
C VAL A 55 4.97 -23.56 5.65
N THR A 56 5.93 -24.40 5.32
CA THR A 56 6.33 -25.53 6.16
C THR A 56 6.87 -25.05 7.51
N SER A 57 6.74 -25.90 8.54
CA SER A 57 7.31 -25.61 9.86
C SER A 57 8.84 -25.54 9.87
N LYS A 58 9.50 -26.26 8.95
CA LYS A 58 10.94 -26.18 8.72
C LYS A 58 11.25 -24.95 7.87
N HIS A 59 12.26 -24.17 8.25
CA HIS A 59 12.78 -23.04 7.48
C HIS A 59 14.27 -22.85 7.75
N ASP A 60 14.94 -22.15 6.84
CA ASP A 60 16.39 -21.87 6.92
C ASP A 60 16.68 -20.42 7.37
N ASN A 61 15.65 -19.64 7.69
CA ASN A 61 15.80 -18.24 8.11
C ASN A 61 16.30 -18.09 9.56
N PRO A 62 17.49 -17.50 9.80
CA PRO A 62 18.06 -17.38 11.14
C PRO A 62 17.36 -16.33 12.02
N TYR A 63 16.55 -15.43 11.43
CA TYR A 63 15.84 -14.37 12.15
C TYR A 63 14.44 -14.80 12.59
N VAL A 64 13.92 -15.89 12.04
CA VAL A 64 12.61 -16.44 12.40
C VAL A 64 12.82 -17.53 13.44
N LYS A 65 12.21 -17.40 14.62
CA LYS A 65 12.32 -18.43 15.68
C LYS A 65 11.31 -19.55 15.51
N LYS A 66 10.13 -19.19 14.98
CA LYS A 66 9.00 -20.08 14.81
C LYS A 66 8.11 -19.53 13.70
N ILE A 67 7.61 -20.44 12.86
CA ILE A 67 6.60 -20.13 11.86
C ILE A 67 5.28 -19.73 12.52
N ASP A 68 4.67 -18.65 12.02
CA ASP A 68 3.34 -18.22 12.46
C ASP A 68 2.29 -19.21 11.98
N SER A 69 1.50 -19.75 12.91
CA SER A 69 0.43 -20.70 12.60
C SER A 69 -0.70 -20.09 11.78
N ASN A 70 -0.81 -18.76 11.76
CA ASN A 70 -1.81 -18.04 10.96
C ASN A 70 -1.34 -17.79 9.53
N GLY A 71 -0.11 -18.19 9.16
CA GLY A 71 0.49 -17.88 7.86
C GLY A 71 1.01 -16.45 7.75
N TYR A 72 1.35 -16.06 6.52
CA TYR A 72 1.98 -14.78 6.23
C TYR A 72 1.30 -14.04 5.08
N LEU A 73 1.43 -12.72 5.08
CA LEU A 73 1.06 -11.86 3.96
C LEU A 73 2.32 -11.47 3.19
N LEU A 74 2.47 -12.01 1.98
CA LEU A 74 3.47 -11.58 1.01
C LEU A 74 2.90 -10.44 0.18
N LYS A 75 3.47 -9.24 0.34
CA LYS A 75 3.11 -8.06 -0.44
C LYS A 75 4.17 -7.79 -1.50
N ILE A 76 3.71 -7.59 -2.73
CA ILE A 76 4.50 -7.13 -3.87
C ILE A 76 3.91 -5.79 -4.29
N PHE A 77 4.65 -4.72 -4.03
CA PHE A 77 4.20 -3.38 -4.34
C PHE A 77 4.42 -3.07 -5.81
N ASN A 78 3.61 -2.18 -6.36
CA ASN A 78 3.80 -1.71 -7.73
C ASN A 78 5.16 -1.01 -7.95
N ALA A 79 5.62 -1.00 -9.19
CA ALA A 79 6.98 -0.59 -9.51
C ALA A 79 7.21 0.92 -9.30
N GLU A 80 6.17 1.74 -9.48
CA GLU A 80 6.30 3.20 -9.31
C GLU A 80 6.51 3.57 -7.84
N PHE A 81 5.66 3.06 -6.95
CA PHE A 81 5.80 3.28 -5.51
C PHE A 81 7.08 2.65 -4.96
N SER A 82 7.54 1.55 -5.55
CA SER A 82 8.77 0.84 -5.16
C SER A 82 10.05 1.67 -5.30
N LYS A 83 10.02 2.76 -6.09
CA LYS A 83 11.17 3.67 -6.25
C LYS A 83 11.46 4.52 -5.01
N ASN A 84 10.52 4.61 -4.06
CA ASN A 84 10.64 5.48 -2.89
C ASN A 84 10.86 4.67 -1.60
N GLU A 85 12.10 4.25 -1.35
CA GLU A 85 12.44 3.48 -0.14
C GLU A 85 12.10 4.23 1.17
N ASN A 86 12.28 5.55 1.21
CA ASN A 86 11.96 6.38 2.37
C ASN A 86 10.47 6.36 2.73
N TYR A 87 9.58 6.18 1.74
CA TYR A 87 8.15 5.97 1.99
C TYR A 87 7.92 4.69 2.79
N PHE A 88 8.55 3.58 2.41
CA PHE A 88 8.41 2.31 3.12
C PHE A 88 9.00 2.40 4.52
N ASP A 89 10.16 3.03 4.67
CA ASP A 89 10.77 3.23 5.98
C ASP A 89 9.85 4.03 6.92
N GLY A 90 9.31 5.17 6.43
CA GLY A 90 8.37 5.99 7.20
C GLY A 90 7.05 5.27 7.51
N PHE A 91 6.45 4.63 6.50
CA PHE A 91 5.18 3.92 6.66
C PHE A 91 5.28 2.76 7.65
N TYR A 92 6.34 1.97 7.58
CA TYR A 92 6.49 0.85 8.50
C TYR A 92 7.03 1.26 9.87
N SER A 93 7.82 2.33 9.98
CA SER A 93 8.13 2.93 11.28
C SER A 93 6.86 3.40 11.99
N LEU A 94 5.91 3.97 11.25
CA LEU A 94 4.58 4.32 11.77
C LEU A 94 3.83 3.06 12.21
N SER A 95 3.80 2.02 11.38
CA SER A 95 3.12 0.75 11.72
C SER A 95 3.69 0.10 12.98
N ASP A 96 5.03 0.11 13.13
CA ASP A 96 5.73 -0.42 14.29
C ASP A 96 5.46 0.43 15.55
N HIS A 97 5.36 1.75 15.43
CA HIS A 97 5.00 2.65 16.53
C HIS A 97 3.58 2.39 17.03
N VAL A 98 2.61 2.30 16.11
CA VAL A 98 1.22 1.94 16.42
C VAL A 98 1.13 0.56 17.08
N ARG A 99 1.93 -0.42 16.62
CA ARG A 99 2.00 -1.76 17.22
C ARG A 99 2.45 -1.71 18.68
N LYS A 100 3.48 -0.90 19.00
CA LYS A 100 3.99 -0.74 20.37
C LYS A 100 2.95 -0.18 21.33
N SER A 101 1.97 0.57 20.83
CA SER A 101 0.84 1.06 21.63
C SER A 101 -0.29 0.04 21.84
N GLY A 102 -0.12 -1.20 21.38
CA GLY A 102 -1.06 -2.30 21.58
C GLY A 102 -2.14 -2.41 20.51
N VAL A 103 -2.07 -1.63 19.43
CA VAL A 103 -2.95 -1.79 18.27
C VAL A 103 -2.44 -2.97 17.43
N PRO A 104 -3.26 -4.01 17.15
CA PRO A 104 -2.82 -5.13 16.34
C PRO A 104 -2.49 -4.70 14.91
N THR A 105 -1.23 -4.86 14.51
CA THR A 105 -0.77 -4.60 13.14
C THR A 105 0.09 -5.77 12.66
N PRO A 106 0.07 -6.11 11.35
CA PRO A 106 1.01 -7.05 10.76
C PRO A 106 2.46 -6.66 11.03
N GLU A 107 3.27 -7.63 11.46
CA GLU A 107 4.69 -7.44 11.74
C GLU A 107 5.53 -7.91 10.55
N ARG A 108 6.49 -7.09 10.13
CA ARG A 108 7.42 -7.43 9.05
C ARG A 108 8.33 -8.58 9.45
N ILE A 109 8.53 -9.53 8.56
CA ILE A 109 9.44 -10.65 8.74
C ILE A 109 10.80 -10.26 8.17
N THR A 110 11.86 -10.43 8.96
CA THR A 110 13.22 -10.25 8.50
C THR A 110 13.59 -11.38 7.53
N ASN A 111 14.10 -10.99 6.37
CA ASN A 111 14.57 -11.92 5.33
C ASN A 111 15.91 -12.56 5.74
N ILE A 112 16.37 -13.57 5.00
CA ILE A 112 17.61 -14.32 5.35
C ILE A 112 18.88 -13.45 5.32
N ASN A 113 18.83 -12.28 4.68
CA ASN A 113 19.93 -11.32 4.61
C ASN A 113 19.87 -10.26 5.73
N GLY A 114 18.90 -10.33 6.64
CA GLY A 114 18.76 -9.39 7.76
C GLY A 114 17.95 -8.14 7.45
N ASN A 115 17.32 -8.06 6.27
CA ASN A 115 16.53 -6.89 5.85
C ASN A 115 15.03 -7.14 6.03
N LEU A 116 14.27 -6.10 6.37
CA LEU A 116 12.80 -6.16 6.53
C LEU A 116 12.04 -5.95 5.20
N MET A 117 12.77 -5.66 4.13
CA MET A 117 12.26 -5.37 2.80
C MET A 117 13.31 -5.73 1.75
N SER A 118 12.88 -6.06 0.55
CA SER A 118 13.79 -6.33 -0.56
C SER A 118 13.22 -5.84 -1.89
N LEU A 119 14.08 -5.31 -2.74
CA LEU A 119 13.72 -4.90 -4.10
C LEU A 119 13.99 -6.07 -5.04
N GLU A 120 12.95 -6.56 -5.71
CA GLU A 120 13.01 -7.74 -6.56
C GLU A 120 12.70 -7.39 -8.00
N GLU A 121 13.46 -7.97 -8.93
CA GLU A 121 13.15 -7.88 -10.36
C GLU A 121 12.09 -8.90 -10.72
N MET A 122 11.01 -8.44 -11.36
CA MET A 122 9.92 -9.29 -11.82
C MET A 122 9.57 -8.99 -13.27
N PRO A 123 9.22 -10.02 -14.06
CA PRO A 123 8.77 -9.87 -15.44
C PRO A 123 7.46 -9.10 -15.50
N THR A 124 7.24 -8.39 -16.60
CA THR A 124 5.97 -7.70 -16.84
C THR A 124 4.97 -8.51 -17.67
N ASP A 125 5.35 -9.71 -18.10
CA ASP A 125 4.47 -10.63 -18.81
C ASP A 125 4.68 -12.06 -18.28
N ALA A 126 3.64 -12.63 -17.68
CA ALA A 126 3.64 -14.00 -17.16
C ALA A 126 3.71 -15.05 -18.28
N ASN A 127 3.23 -14.71 -19.48
CA ASN A 127 3.12 -15.64 -20.61
C ASN A 127 4.37 -15.63 -21.49
N ASN A 128 5.20 -14.59 -21.40
CA ASN A 128 6.49 -14.51 -22.09
C ASN A 128 7.59 -13.96 -21.17
N ILE A 129 7.88 -14.69 -20.10
CA ILE A 129 8.88 -14.28 -19.10
C ILE A 129 10.25 -14.01 -19.74
N ALA A 130 10.68 -14.83 -20.70
CA ALA A 130 12.01 -14.78 -21.29
C ALA A 130 12.29 -13.47 -22.06
N ASP A 131 11.29 -12.92 -22.75
CA ASP A 131 11.43 -11.69 -23.54
C ASP A 131 10.79 -10.47 -22.87
N SER A 132 10.14 -10.65 -21.71
CA SER A 132 9.51 -9.55 -21.00
C SER A 132 10.54 -8.61 -20.37
N ARG A 133 10.22 -7.31 -20.33
CA ARG A 133 11.01 -6.39 -19.50
C ARG A 133 10.82 -6.77 -18.03
N ASN A 134 11.84 -6.48 -17.23
CA ASN A 134 11.72 -6.57 -15.79
C ASN A 134 11.44 -5.20 -15.17
N LEU A 135 10.68 -5.22 -14.08
CA LEU A 135 10.47 -4.10 -13.19
C LEU A 135 10.94 -4.44 -11.80
N GLN A 136 11.39 -3.42 -11.07
CA GLN A 136 11.76 -3.55 -9.68
C GLN A 136 10.54 -3.31 -8.78
N HIS A 137 10.26 -4.29 -7.92
CA HIS A 137 9.13 -4.30 -7.01
C HIS A 137 9.61 -4.47 -5.58
N MET A 138 9.13 -3.62 -4.68
CA MET A 138 9.34 -3.78 -3.25
C MET A 138 8.56 -5.01 -2.78
N VAL A 139 9.25 -5.91 -2.10
CA VAL A 139 8.70 -7.14 -1.54
C VAL A 139 8.85 -7.12 -0.03
N ILE A 140 7.73 -7.38 0.64
CA ILE A 140 7.66 -7.39 2.11
C ILE A 140 6.76 -8.55 2.53
N LEU A 141 7.31 -9.42 3.37
CA LEU A 141 6.56 -10.46 4.08
C LEU A 141 6.16 -9.97 5.46
N GLN A 142 4.92 -10.21 5.86
CA GLN A 142 4.40 -9.82 7.16
C GLN A 142 3.65 -10.97 7.82
N THR A 143 3.49 -10.96 9.14
CA THR A 143 2.53 -11.84 9.83
C THR A 143 1.12 -11.60 9.30
N PHE A 144 0.33 -12.66 9.21
CA PHE A 144 -1.07 -12.52 8.85
C PHE A 144 -1.91 -12.20 10.09
N LEU A 145 -2.78 -11.18 10.01
CA LEU A 145 -3.72 -10.86 11.07
C LEU A 145 -5.04 -11.63 10.83
N PRO A 146 -5.34 -12.69 11.60
CA PRO A 146 -6.56 -13.46 11.40
C PRO A 146 -7.80 -12.63 11.77
N GLY A 147 -8.87 -12.82 11.02
CA GLY A 147 -10.13 -12.14 11.31
C GLY A 147 -11.14 -12.23 10.18
N VAL A 148 -12.26 -11.52 10.35
CA VAL A 148 -13.32 -11.38 9.34
C VAL A 148 -13.36 -9.94 8.87
N VAL A 149 -13.41 -9.74 7.55
CA VAL A 149 -13.52 -8.41 6.94
C VAL A 149 -14.81 -7.74 7.42
N ILE A 150 -14.74 -6.47 7.86
CA ILE A 150 -15.87 -5.76 8.47
C ILE A 150 -17.12 -5.69 7.57
N SER A 151 -16.95 -5.64 6.24
CA SER A 151 -18.05 -5.64 5.27
C SER A 151 -18.83 -6.97 5.21
N LYS A 152 -18.28 -8.04 5.77
CA LYS A 152 -18.90 -9.37 5.83
C LYS A 152 -19.66 -9.63 7.13
N VAL A 153 -19.69 -8.67 8.05
CA VAL A 153 -20.41 -8.78 9.33
C VAL A 153 -21.47 -7.69 9.46
N PRO A 154 -22.58 -7.95 10.17
CA PRO A 154 -23.59 -6.92 10.42
C PRO A 154 -23.03 -5.73 11.21
N LEU A 155 -23.36 -4.51 10.78
CA LEU A 155 -22.96 -3.30 11.47
C LEU A 155 -23.87 -3.04 12.68
N ILE A 156 -23.47 -3.56 13.84
CA ILE A 156 -24.18 -3.39 15.11
C ILE A 156 -23.54 -2.29 15.97
N PRO A 157 -24.29 -1.61 16.88
CA PRO A 157 -23.76 -0.50 17.68
C PRO A 157 -22.49 -0.84 18.46
N SER A 158 -22.38 -2.06 19.00
CA SER A 158 -21.19 -2.49 19.72
C SER A 158 -19.96 -2.59 18.81
N LEU A 159 -20.11 -3.05 17.56
CA LEU A 159 -19.02 -3.10 16.59
C LEU A 159 -18.55 -1.70 16.21
N VAL A 160 -19.48 -0.78 15.95
CA VAL A 160 -19.17 0.64 15.66
C VAL A 160 -18.41 1.28 16.83
N TYR A 161 -18.83 1.00 18.06
CA TYR A 161 -18.15 1.50 19.27
C TYR A 161 -16.71 0.95 19.39
N GLN A 162 -16.50 -0.35 19.14
CA GLN A 162 -15.16 -0.94 19.16
C GLN A 162 -14.27 -0.38 18.05
N PHE A 163 -14.83 -0.16 16.86
CA PHE A 163 -14.13 0.46 15.74
C PHE A 163 -13.70 1.90 16.07
N GLY A 164 -14.59 2.69 16.68
CA GLY A 164 -14.27 4.03 17.17
C GLY A 164 -13.16 4.03 18.23
N LYS A 165 -13.18 3.07 19.16
CA LYS A 165 -12.08 2.91 20.14
C LYS A 165 -10.76 2.57 19.46
N LEU A 166 -10.76 1.68 18.47
CA LEU A 166 -9.55 1.32 17.71
C LEU A 166 -8.96 2.55 16.99
N ILE A 167 -9.80 3.33 16.30
CA ILE A 167 -9.37 4.57 15.63
C ILE A 167 -8.84 5.57 16.66
N GLY A 168 -9.52 5.74 17.79
CA GLY A 168 -9.07 6.63 18.86
C GLY A 168 -7.73 6.21 19.45
N SER A 169 -7.51 4.91 19.66
CA SER A 169 -6.22 4.35 20.10
C SER A 169 -5.11 4.61 19.08
N MET A 170 -5.37 4.35 17.78
CA MET A 170 -4.40 4.63 16.73
C MET A 170 -4.08 6.13 16.64
N HIS A 171 -5.09 7.00 16.63
CA HIS A 171 -4.91 8.44 16.62
C HIS A 171 -4.07 8.93 17.80
N ASN A 172 -4.37 8.45 19.01
CA ASN A 172 -3.61 8.82 20.21
C ASN A 172 -2.17 8.31 20.15
N SER A 173 -1.94 7.09 19.63
CA SER A 173 -0.59 6.54 19.47
C SER A 173 0.28 7.31 18.50
N LEU A 174 -0.31 8.08 17.57
CA LEU A 174 0.43 8.82 16.55
C LEU A 174 0.78 10.25 16.98
N LYS A 175 0.35 10.71 18.16
CA LYS A 175 0.59 12.10 18.61
C LYS A 175 2.06 12.42 18.90
N ASP A 176 2.85 11.41 19.23
CA ASP A 176 4.27 11.50 19.53
C ASP A 176 5.15 10.82 18.46
N PHE A 177 4.54 10.35 17.38
CA PHE A 177 5.25 9.72 16.28
C PHE A 177 5.87 10.79 15.37
N HIS A 178 7.16 10.63 15.06
CA HIS A 178 7.87 11.51 14.15
C HIS A 178 8.77 10.68 13.21
N HIS A 179 8.80 11.05 11.93
CA HIS A 179 9.70 10.45 10.94
C HIS A 179 9.96 11.44 9.80
N SER A 180 11.23 11.64 9.44
CA SER A 180 11.68 12.67 8.48
C SER A 180 11.02 12.61 7.11
N TYR A 181 10.61 11.42 6.67
CA TYR A 181 9.80 11.25 5.45
C TYR A 181 8.55 12.14 5.45
N PHE A 182 7.83 12.22 6.57
CA PHE A 182 6.57 12.96 6.64
C PHE A 182 6.75 14.48 6.76
N ASP A 183 7.94 14.96 7.16
CA ASP A 183 8.27 16.39 7.18
C ASP A 183 8.29 16.97 5.76
N GLN A 184 8.73 16.17 4.79
CA GLN A 184 8.96 16.57 3.41
C GLN A 184 7.78 16.26 2.49
N THR A 185 6.83 15.43 2.94
CA THR A 185 5.66 15.06 2.13
C THR A 185 4.66 16.20 2.08
N THR A 186 4.71 17.01 1.02
CA THR A 186 3.87 18.20 0.91
C THR A 186 2.49 17.92 0.32
N THR A 187 2.27 16.86 -0.46
CA THR A 187 0.95 16.60 -1.06
C THR A 187 0.80 15.18 -1.62
N SER A 188 0.04 14.30 -0.94
CA SER A 188 -0.47 13.07 -1.57
C SER A 188 -1.54 13.43 -2.60
N SER A 189 -1.69 12.65 -3.68
CA SER A 189 -2.83 12.78 -4.61
C SER A 189 -4.19 12.59 -3.92
N TRP A 190 -4.19 11.91 -2.77
CA TRP A 190 -5.37 11.70 -1.91
C TRP A 190 -5.61 12.82 -0.90
N SER A 191 -4.75 13.83 -0.86
CA SER A 191 -4.95 14.99 0.01
C SER A 191 -6.02 15.92 -0.56
N LEU A 192 -6.81 16.56 0.30
CA LEU A 192 -7.75 17.61 -0.13
C LEU A 192 -7.04 18.79 -0.80
N THR A 193 -5.77 19.02 -0.48
CA THR A 193 -4.93 20.00 -1.17
C THR A 193 -4.67 19.65 -2.65
N ALA A 194 -4.91 18.41 -3.08
CA ALA A 194 -4.77 17.97 -4.46
C ALA A 194 -6.06 18.15 -5.29
N VAL A 195 -7.20 18.52 -4.68
CA VAL A 195 -8.48 18.74 -5.38
C VAL A 195 -8.36 19.66 -6.61
N PRO A 196 -7.58 20.77 -6.58
CA PRO A 196 -7.44 21.63 -7.76
C PRO A 196 -6.91 20.89 -9.01
N ARG A 197 -6.09 19.85 -8.82
CA ARG A 197 -5.51 19.06 -9.92
C ARG A 197 -6.56 18.20 -10.64
N LEU A 198 -7.73 17.96 -10.04
CA LEU A 198 -8.79 17.17 -10.67
C LEU A 198 -9.27 17.77 -12.00
N LYS A 199 -9.13 19.10 -12.19
CA LYS A 199 -9.42 19.76 -13.45
C LYS A 199 -8.60 19.23 -14.63
N GLU A 200 -7.36 18.81 -14.39
CA GLU A 200 -6.50 18.22 -15.43
C GLU A 200 -7.10 16.93 -15.99
N TYR A 201 -7.91 16.23 -15.18
CA TYR A 201 -8.55 14.97 -15.53
C TYR A 201 -10.01 15.11 -15.96
N ALA A 202 -10.59 16.32 -15.90
CA ALA A 202 -12.00 16.54 -16.27
C ALA A 202 -12.28 16.13 -17.73
N ALA A 203 -11.28 16.24 -18.62
CA ALA A 203 -11.37 15.81 -20.01
C ALA A 203 -11.63 14.29 -20.18
N ALA A 204 -11.37 13.47 -19.16
CA ALA A 204 -11.66 12.03 -19.19
C ALA A 204 -13.15 11.70 -18.94
N ILE A 205 -13.96 12.67 -18.49
CA ILE A 205 -15.39 12.47 -18.22
C ILE A 205 -16.15 12.68 -19.52
N GLU A 206 -16.70 11.62 -20.11
CA GLU A 206 -17.39 11.68 -21.41
C GLU A 206 -18.67 12.52 -21.37
N ASP A 207 -19.46 12.39 -20.30
CA ASP A 207 -20.71 13.14 -20.15
C ASP A 207 -20.45 14.60 -19.77
N ASP A 208 -20.96 15.53 -20.58
CA ASP A 208 -20.73 16.97 -20.40
C ASP A 208 -21.39 17.52 -19.13
N SER A 209 -22.53 16.95 -18.70
CA SER A 209 -23.19 17.37 -17.46
C SER A 209 -22.34 17.01 -16.24
N ASP A 210 -21.86 15.77 -16.18
CA ASP A 210 -20.97 15.32 -15.10
C ASP A 210 -19.64 16.08 -15.11
N ARG A 211 -19.09 16.36 -16.31
CA ARG A 211 -17.85 17.14 -16.45
C ARG A 211 -18.01 18.57 -15.92
N ASN A 212 -19.11 19.23 -16.28
CA ASN A 212 -19.40 20.59 -15.80
C ASN A 212 -19.60 20.58 -14.29
N LEU A 213 -20.38 19.62 -13.75
CA LEU A 213 -20.60 19.48 -12.32
C LEU A 213 -19.29 19.32 -11.52
N ILE A 214 -18.40 18.41 -11.96
CA ILE A 214 -17.11 18.22 -11.29
C ILE A 214 -16.24 19.48 -11.38
N THR A 215 -16.24 20.16 -12.53
CA THR A 215 -15.48 21.40 -12.71
C THR A 215 -15.98 22.48 -11.75
N ASP A 216 -17.29 22.68 -11.66
CA ASP A 216 -17.93 23.64 -10.76
C ASP A 216 -17.62 23.35 -9.29
N ILE A 217 -17.65 22.07 -8.89
CA ILE A 217 -17.28 21.65 -7.52
C ILE A 217 -15.81 21.96 -7.23
N VAL A 218 -14.90 21.70 -8.18
CA VAL A 218 -13.47 22.00 -8.01
C VAL A 218 -13.24 23.50 -7.96
N ASP A 219 -13.95 24.30 -8.77
CA ASP A 219 -13.92 25.75 -8.73
C ASP A 219 -14.37 26.30 -7.38
N ALA A 220 -15.52 25.87 -6.88
CA ALA A 220 -16.00 26.25 -5.56
C ALA A 220 -15.00 25.87 -4.45
N PHE A 221 -14.38 24.69 -4.55
CA PHE A 221 -13.33 24.30 -3.59
C PHE A 221 -12.11 25.23 -3.65
N ILE A 222 -11.65 25.59 -4.85
CA ILE A 222 -10.53 26.52 -5.03
C ILE A 222 -10.86 27.92 -4.49
N GLU A 223 -12.06 28.40 -4.72
CA GLU A 223 -12.47 29.76 -4.33
C GLU A 223 -12.81 29.88 -2.85
N GLU A 224 -13.47 28.87 -2.27
CA GLU A 224 -14.03 28.95 -0.92
C GLU A 224 -13.16 28.25 0.13
N ILE A 225 -12.57 27.09 -0.21
CA ILE A 225 -11.89 26.23 0.76
C ILE A 225 -10.39 26.50 0.82
N ILE A 226 -9.71 26.62 -0.33
CA ILE A 226 -8.26 26.87 -0.36
C ILE A 226 -7.85 28.13 0.43
N PRO A 227 -8.53 29.29 0.30
CA PRO A 227 -8.16 30.49 1.08
C PRO A 227 -8.45 30.34 2.58
N ALA A 228 -9.44 29.53 2.94
CA ALA A 228 -9.80 29.25 4.33
C ALA A 228 -8.96 28.11 4.96
N MET A 229 -8.18 27.39 4.16
CA MET A 229 -7.45 26.18 4.57
C MET A 229 -6.54 26.34 5.80
N PRO A 230 -5.84 27.47 6.02
CA PRO A 230 -5.07 27.69 7.25
C PRO A 230 -5.91 27.73 8.53
N LYS A 231 -7.24 27.94 8.43
CA LYS A 231 -8.17 27.99 9.57
C LYS A 231 -8.71 26.61 9.95
N PHE A 232 -8.51 25.60 9.09
CA PHE A 232 -8.97 24.24 9.35
C PHE A 232 -7.89 23.39 10.00
N GLN A 233 -8.33 22.37 10.75
CA GLN A 233 -7.41 21.35 11.25
C GLN A 233 -6.79 20.59 10.08
N GLN A 234 -5.46 20.46 10.08
CA GLN A 234 -4.73 19.72 9.05
C GLN A 234 -4.31 18.36 9.61
N GLY A 235 -4.68 17.29 8.90
CA GLY A 235 -4.25 15.93 9.20
C GLY A 235 -2.83 15.67 8.71
N LYS A 236 -1.84 16.37 9.26
CA LYS A 236 -0.43 16.06 9.01
C LYS A 236 0.04 15.07 10.08
N LEU A 237 0.67 13.99 9.64
CA LEU A 237 1.51 13.16 10.50
C LEU A 237 2.82 13.94 10.67
N THR A 238 2.86 14.86 11.63
CA THR A 238 4.04 15.70 11.96
C THR A 238 4.44 15.50 13.40
#